data_AF-A0A0K8UG99-F1
#
_entry.id   AF-A0A0K8UG99-F1
#
_cell.length_a   1.000
_cell.length_b   1.000
_cell.length_c   1.000
_cell.angle_alpha   90.00
_cell.angle_beta   90.00
_cell.angle_gamma   90.00
#
_symmetry.space_group_name_H-M   'P 1'
#
loop_
_entity.id
_entity.type
_entity.pdbx_description
1 polymer ?
#
loop_
_entity_poly.entity_id
_entity_poly.type
_entity_poly.pdbx_seq_one_letter_code
_entity_poly.pdbx_strand_id
1 'polypeptide(L)'
;MAQVKLKKEAENAPEHPPTNYITTLIHIFKGNIGPGLFAMGDAFKNGGIIVGPILLVIIGVISVHCQHVLVSCSEKMRALTNGVVCADYAETVEQCFANGPVKLRTWSKMMKTIVNIFICVTQLGFCCIYIVFISTNMKQIFDAYEVDIDVHLVMVIMFVPILLTSLITNLKWLMPVS
;
A
#
# COMPACT_ATOMS: atom_id res chain seq x y z
N MET A 1 -24.71 -2.70 27.60
CA MET A 1 -23.33 -2.23 27.93
C MET A 1 -22.37 -2.26 26.75
N ALA A 2 -22.42 -3.25 25.84
CA ALA A 2 -21.58 -3.27 24.62
C ALA A 2 -21.82 -2.09 23.66
N GLN A 3 -23.08 -1.63 23.53
CA GLN A 3 -23.46 -0.47 22.71
C GLN A 3 -22.93 0.88 23.27
N VAL A 4 -22.66 0.97 24.57
CA VAL A 4 -22.11 2.17 25.22
C VAL A 4 -20.58 2.22 25.07
N LYS A 5 -19.91 1.07 24.95
CA LYS A 5 -18.47 1.01 24.61
C LYS A 5 -18.20 1.41 23.17
N LEU A 6 -19.01 0.92 22.21
CA LEU A 6 -18.89 1.31 20.79
C LEU A 6 -19.09 2.81 20.58
N LYS A 7 -20.00 3.44 21.34
CA LYS A 7 -20.23 4.89 21.26
C LYS A 7 -19.05 5.71 21.83
N LYS A 8 -18.34 5.18 22.84
CA LYS A 8 -17.16 5.83 23.42
C LYS A 8 -15.88 5.67 22.59
N GLU A 9 -15.78 4.61 21.78
CA GLU A 9 -14.68 4.47 20.81
C GLU A 9 -14.90 5.35 19.56
N ALA A 10 -16.16 5.58 19.17
CA ALA A 10 -16.50 6.51 18.08
C ALA A 10 -16.30 7.99 18.46
N GLU A 11 -16.40 8.35 19.75
CA GLU A 11 -16.19 9.72 20.26
C GLU A 11 -14.70 10.07 20.46
N ASN A 12 -13.81 9.07 20.42
CA ASN A 12 -12.36 9.24 20.58
C ASN A 12 -11.58 8.92 19.30
N ALA A 13 -12.25 8.94 18.14
CA ALA A 13 -11.55 9.06 16.88
C ALA A 13 -10.91 10.46 16.87
N PRO A 14 -9.58 10.58 16.70
CA PRO A 14 -8.97 11.90 16.57
C PRO A 14 -9.73 12.65 15.47
N GLU A 15 -10.20 13.86 15.77
CA GLU A 15 -10.63 14.82 14.75
C GLU A 15 -9.44 14.99 13.81
N HIS A 16 -9.39 14.20 12.74
CA HIS A 16 -8.43 14.40 11.68
C HIS A 16 -8.79 15.76 11.07
N PRO A 17 -7.91 16.77 11.16
CA PRO A 17 -8.18 18.05 10.51
C PRO A 17 -8.47 17.76 9.03
N PRO A 18 -9.44 18.46 8.41
CA PRO A 18 -9.80 18.22 7.02
C PRO A 18 -8.53 18.34 6.19
N THR A 19 -8.03 17.21 5.71
CA THR A 19 -6.78 17.15 4.96
C THR A 19 -7.02 17.94 3.68
N ASN A 20 -6.27 19.01 3.49
CA ASN A 20 -6.36 19.81 2.27
C ASN A 20 -6.15 18.87 1.07
N TYR A 21 -6.88 19.07 -0.03
CA TYR A 21 -6.79 18.22 -1.23
C TYR A 21 -5.33 18.00 -1.67
N ILE A 22 -4.52 19.05 -1.58
CA ILE A 22 -3.09 19.01 -1.90
C ILE A 22 -2.33 18.07 -0.95
N THR A 23 -2.60 18.14 0.35
CA THR A 23 -1.97 17.28 1.35
C THR A 23 -2.32 15.81 1.09
N THR A 24 -3.59 15.50 0.79
CA THR A 24 -4.02 14.15 0.41
C THR A 24 -3.32 13.66 -0.85
N LEU A 25 -3.22 14.51 -1.88
CA LEU A 25 -2.50 14.19 -3.11
C LEU A 25 -1.02 13.90 -2.85
N ILE A 26 -0.36 14.69 -1.99
CA ILE A 26 1.04 14.49 -1.60
C ILE A 26 1.20 13.15 -0.88
N HIS A 27 0.30 12.78 0.03
CA HIS A 27 0.36 11.47 0.72
C HIS A 27 0.21 10.31 -0.25
N ILE A 28 -0.78 10.38 -1.15
CA ILE A 28 -1.00 9.35 -2.18
C ILE A 28 0.23 9.25 -3.08
N PHE A 29 0.76 10.38 -3.53
CA PHE A 29 1.93 10.42 -4.41
C PHE A 29 3.18 9.83 -3.74
N LYS A 30 3.47 10.24 -2.49
CA LYS A 30 4.61 9.73 -1.71
C LYS A 30 4.46 8.23 -1.43
N GLY A 31 3.24 7.74 -1.21
CA GLY A 31 2.99 6.31 -0.96
C GLY A 31 3.10 5.43 -2.20
N ASN A 32 2.82 5.97 -3.40
CA ASN A 32 2.85 5.21 -4.65
C ASN A 32 4.18 5.31 -5.40
N ILE A 33 4.98 6.35 -5.18
CA ILE A 33 6.30 6.48 -5.81
C ILE A 33 7.33 5.67 -5.02
N GLY A 34 8.00 4.77 -5.74
CA GLY A 34 9.07 3.97 -5.18
C GLY A 34 10.06 3.50 -6.24
N PRO A 35 10.96 2.56 -5.88
CA PRO A 35 11.97 1.98 -6.76
C PRO A 35 11.44 1.43 -8.08
N GLY A 36 10.16 1.04 -8.11
CA GLY A 36 9.49 0.58 -9.33
C GLY A 36 9.54 1.59 -10.49
N LEU A 37 9.61 2.89 -10.22
CA LEU A 37 9.75 3.90 -11.27
C LEU A 37 11.09 3.80 -12.03
N PHE A 38 12.17 3.43 -11.33
CA PHE A 38 13.47 3.19 -11.97
C PHE A 38 13.42 1.93 -12.85
N ALA A 39 12.71 0.89 -12.40
CA ALA A 39 12.49 -0.33 -13.18
C ALA A 39 11.61 -0.09 -14.43
N MET A 40 10.68 0.88 -14.38
CA MET A 40 9.87 1.26 -15.56
C MET A 40 10.74 1.80 -16.70
N GLY A 41 11.86 2.48 -16.40
CA GLY A 41 12.80 2.93 -17.43
C GLY A 41 13.42 1.76 -18.20
N ASP A 42 13.83 0.70 -17.49
CA ASP A 42 14.34 -0.52 -18.11
C ASP A 42 13.24 -1.27 -18.89
N ALA A 43 12.02 -1.29 -18.38
CA ALA A 43 10.86 -1.84 -19.09
C ALA A 43 10.58 -1.09 -20.40
N PHE A 44 10.72 0.24 -20.44
CA PHE A 44 10.56 1.04 -21.66
C PHE A 44 11.70 0.85 -22.65
N LYS A 45 12.92 0.69 -22.15
CA LYS A 45 14.08 0.36 -22.99
C LYS A 45 13.86 -0.97 -23.72
N ASN A 46 13.31 -1.98 -23.04
CA ASN A 46 13.07 -3.31 -23.61
C ASN A 46 11.74 -3.43 -24.39
N GLY A 47 10.70 -2.69 -23.98
CA GLY A 47 9.37 -2.70 -24.60
C GLY A 47 9.21 -1.75 -25.80
N GLY A 48 10.18 -0.88 -26.04
CA GLY A 48 10.16 0.12 -27.10
C GLY A 48 9.50 1.43 -26.66
N ILE A 49 10.08 2.54 -27.11
CA ILE A 49 9.72 3.90 -26.65
C ILE A 49 8.32 4.35 -27.07
N ILE A 50 7.72 3.71 -28.08
CA ILE A 50 6.35 4.02 -28.55
C ILE A 50 5.33 3.15 -27.82
N VAL A 51 5.59 1.85 -27.66
CA VAL A 51 4.64 0.90 -27.06
C VAL A 51 4.57 1.06 -25.54
N GLY A 52 5.71 1.30 -24.88
CA GLY A 52 5.81 1.53 -23.43
C GLY A 52 4.84 2.59 -22.89
N PRO A 53 4.88 3.85 -23.38
CA PRO A 53 3.99 4.90 -22.89
C PRO A 53 2.52 4.66 -23.23
N ILE A 54 2.20 4.10 -24.40
CA ILE A 54 0.81 3.78 -24.77
C ILE A 54 0.24 2.76 -23.77
N LEU A 55 0.98 1.70 -23.46
CA LEU A 55 0.55 0.68 -22.52
C LEU A 55 0.46 1.22 -21.09
N LEU A 56 1.40 2.09 -20.68
CA LEU A 56 1.37 2.77 -19.39
C LEU A 56 0.09 3.61 -19.22
N VAL A 57 -0.32 4.38 -20.25
CA VAL A 57 -1.55 5.18 -20.21
C VAL A 57 -2.78 4.28 -20.06
N ILE A 58 -2.85 3.17 -20.80
CA ILE A 58 -3.97 2.22 -20.72
C ILE A 58 -4.07 1.63 -19.31
N ILE A 59 -2.96 1.12 -18.76
CA ILE A 59 -2.93 0.55 -17.40
C ILE A 59 -3.26 1.62 -16.35
N GLY A 60 -2.80 2.86 -16.54
CA GLY A 60 -3.11 3.99 -15.68
C GLY A 60 -4.61 4.28 -15.61
N VAL A 61 -5.29 4.34 -16.76
CA VAL A 61 -6.74 4.56 -16.82
C VAL A 61 -7.50 3.43 -16.12
N ILE A 62 -7.12 2.17 -16.36
CA ILE A 62 -7.75 1.02 -15.71
C ILE A 62 -7.54 1.05 -14.19
N SER A 63 -6.34 1.38 -13.73
CA SER A 63 -6.00 1.47 -12.30
C SER A 63 -6.81 2.56 -11.59
N VAL A 64 -6.88 3.76 -12.18
CA VAL A 64 -7.70 4.86 -11.64
C VAL A 64 -9.18 4.49 -11.61
N HIS A 65 -9.68 3.83 -12.65
CA HIS A 65 -11.07 3.35 -12.66
C HIS A 65 -11.34 2.36 -11.53
N CYS A 66 -10.44 1.41 -11.29
CA CYS A 66 -10.54 0.46 -10.19
C CYS A 66 -10.57 1.18 -8.83
N GLN A 67 -9.65 2.12 -8.59
CA GLN A 67 -9.59 2.92 -7.37
C GLN A 67 -10.89 3.72 -7.14
N HIS A 68 -11.43 4.34 -8.19
CA HIS A 68 -12.68 5.09 -8.10
C HIS A 68 -13.88 4.21 -7.73
N VAL A 69 -13.97 3.01 -8.32
CA VAL A 69 -15.02 2.03 -7.97
C VAL A 69 -14.91 1.62 -6.50
N LEU A 70 -13.70 1.35 -6.02
CA LEU A 70 -13.45 0.97 -4.62
C LEU A 70 -13.86 2.07 -3.64
N VAL A 71 -13.49 3.33 -3.92
CA VAL A 71 -13.90 4.48 -3.09
C VAL A 71 -15.42 4.66 -3.11
N SER A 72 -16.04 4.59 -4.28
CA SER A 72 -17.51 4.69 -4.42
C SER A 72 -18.25 3.60 -3.64
N CYS A 73 -17.69 2.38 -3.61
CA CYS A 73 -18.20 1.27 -2.82
C CYS A 73 -18.04 1.53 -1.32
N SER A 74 -16.88 2.03 -0.88
CA SER A 74 -16.63 2.40 0.51
C SER A 74 -17.61 3.46 1.01
N GLU A 75 -17.85 4.51 0.22
CA GLU A 75 -18.80 5.57 0.56
C GLU A 75 -20.24 5.05 0.69
N LYS A 76 -20.68 4.21 -0.25
CA LYS A 76 -22.00 3.56 -0.19
C LYS A 76 -22.14 2.66 1.04
N MET A 77 -21.13 1.86 1.38
CA MET A 77 -21.16 1.00 2.57
C MET A 77 -21.12 1.82 3.87
N ARG A 78 -20.37 2.92 3.89
CA ARG A 78 -20.31 3.86 5.02
C ARG A 78 -21.68 4.52 5.28
N ALA A 79 -22.39 4.89 4.21
CA ALA A 79 -23.74 5.43 4.30
C ALA A 79 -24.76 4.41 4.85
N LEU A 80 -24.64 3.13 4.47
CA LEU A 80 -25.51 2.06 4.97
C LEU A 80 -25.21 1.65 6.42
N THR A 81 -23.98 1.83 6.89
CA THR A 81 -23.50 1.41 8.22
C THR A 81 -23.48 2.58 9.23
N ASN A 82 -24.16 3.70 8.93
CA ASN A 82 -24.26 4.89 9.79
C ASN A 82 -22.90 5.49 10.24
N GLY A 83 -21.85 5.36 9.42
CA GLY A 83 -20.57 6.04 9.65
C GLY A 83 -19.76 5.61 10.89
N VAL A 84 -20.09 4.47 11.51
CA VAL A 84 -19.54 4.09 12.83
C VAL A 84 -18.08 3.66 12.78
N VAL A 85 -17.54 3.23 11.62
CA VAL A 85 -16.14 2.77 11.49
C VAL A 85 -15.59 3.13 10.11
N CYS A 86 -14.39 3.72 10.06
CA CYS A 86 -13.59 3.80 8.84
C CYS A 86 -13.12 2.38 8.48
N ALA A 87 -13.85 1.69 7.60
CA ALA A 87 -13.53 0.34 7.18
C ALA A 87 -12.21 0.33 6.37
N ASP A 88 -11.30 -0.55 6.76
CA ASP A 88 -10.09 -0.85 5.98
C ASP A 88 -10.46 -1.43 4.59
N TYR A 89 -9.50 -1.53 3.68
CA TYR A 89 -9.73 -2.07 2.33
C TYR A 89 -10.39 -3.46 2.36
N ALA A 90 -9.87 -4.39 3.16
CA ALA A 90 -10.41 -5.74 3.25
C ALA A 90 -11.80 -5.79 3.92
N GLU A 91 -12.06 -4.87 4.85
CA GLU A 91 -13.34 -4.75 5.54
C GLU A 91 -14.41 -4.10 4.66
N THR A 92 -14.04 -3.11 3.85
CA THR A 92 -14.91 -2.52 2.83
C THR A 92 -15.38 -3.59 1.84
N VAL A 93 -14.47 -4.47 1.41
CA VAL A 93 -14.82 -5.61 0.55
C VAL A 93 -15.75 -6.58 1.28
N GLU A 94 -15.47 -6.95 2.52
CA GLU A 94 -16.37 -7.80 3.33
C GLU A 94 -17.79 -7.22 3.37
N GLN A 95 -17.91 -5.92 3.66
CA GLN A 95 -19.20 -5.23 3.75
C GLN A 95 -19.92 -5.18 2.41
N CYS A 96 -19.20 -4.99 1.30
CA CYS A 96 -19.76 -5.03 -0.05
C CYS A 96 -20.36 -6.41 -0.37
N PHE A 97 -19.66 -7.50 -0.02
CA PHE A 97 -20.18 -8.86 -0.22
C PHE A 97 -21.31 -9.20 0.77
N ALA A 98 -21.24 -8.72 2.01
CA ALA A 98 -22.27 -8.93 3.03
C ALA A 98 -23.58 -8.18 2.71
N ASN A 99 -23.51 -7.03 2.06
CA ASN A 99 -24.69 -6.29 1.61
C ASN A 99 -25.11 -6.61 0.16
N GLY A 100 -24.35 -7.47 -0.52
CA GLY A 100 -24.63 -7.94 -1.87
C GLY A 100 -25.72 -9.03 -1.96
N PRO A 101 -25.86 -9.67 -3.13
CA PRO A 101 -26.89 -10.69 -3.37
C PRO A 101 -26.72 -11.91 -2.44
N VAL A 102 -27.84 -12.54 -2.07
CA VAL A 102 -27.94 -13.54 -0.99
C VAL A 102 -26.91 -14.68 -1.09
N LYS A 103 -26.56 -15.13 -2.30
CA LYS A 103 -25.58 -16.19 -2.53
C LYS A 103 -24.14 -15.77 -2.20
N LEU A 104 -23.78 -14.51 -2.44
CA LEU A 104 -22.44 -13.96 -2.23
C LEU A 104 -22.21 -13.55 -0.77
N ARG A 105 -23.27 -13.35 0.02
CA ARG A 105 -23.19 -13.00 1.44
C ARG A 105 -22.41 -14.02 2.27
N THR A 106 -22.55 -15.31 1.97
CA THR A 106 -21.84 -16.38 2.69
C THR A 106 -20.33 -16.34 2.45
N TRP A 107 -19.89 -15.74 1.33
CA TRP A 107 -18.48 -15.66 0.92
C TRP A 107 -17.76 -14.43 1.46
N SER A 108 -18.46 -13.50 2.14
CA SER A 108 -17.91 -12.20 2.58
C SER A 108 -16.64 -12.34 3.42
N LYS A 109 -16.66 -13.20 4.44
CA LYS A 109 -15.50 -13.45 5.33
C LYS A 109 -14.32 -14.05 4.57
N MET A 110 -14.59 -14.98 3.65
CA MET A 110 -13.54 -15.59 2.84
C MET A 110 -12.88 -14.55 1.93
N MET A 111 -13.68 -13.66 1.32
CA MET A 111 -13.16 -12.57 0.48
C MET A 111 -12.28 -11.61 1.29
N LYS A 112 -12.64 -11.28 2.54
CA LYS A 112 -11.77 -10.48 3.43
C LYS A 112 -10.41 -11.13 3.64
N THR A 113 -10.39 -12.41 3.97
CA THR A 113 -9.14 -13.16 4.16
C THR A 113 -8.30 -13.17 2.88
N ILE A 114 -8.92 -13.41 1.73
CA ILE A 114 -8.23 -13.38 0.44
C ILE A 114 -7.61 -12.01 0.17
N VAL A 115 -8.38 -10.93 0.34
CA VAL A 115 -7.89 -9.56 0.12
C VAL A 115 -6.72 -9.26 1.06
N ASN A 116 -6.82 -9.59 2.35
CA ASN A 116 -5.72 -9.43 3.29
C ASN A 116 -4.46 -10.19 2.85
N ILE A 117 -4.61 -11.43 2.36
CA ILE A 117 -3.47 -12.20 1.82
C ILE A 117 -2.85 -11.48 0.63
N PHE A 118 -3.65 -11.00 -0.33
CA PHE A 118 -3.15 -10.25 -1.49
C PHE A 118 -2.43 -8.95 -1.09
N ILE A 119 -2.97 -8.20 -0.11
CA ILE A 119 -2.31 -7.01 0.43
C ILE A 119 -0.95 -7.39 1.04
N CYS A 120 -0.91 -8.44 1.87
CA CYS A 120 0.35 -8.90 2.48
C CYS A 120 1.39 -9.33 1.43
N VAL A 121 0.98 -10.11 0.43
CA VAL A 121 1.88 -10.52 -0.67
C VAL A 121 2.41 -9.32 -1.44
N THR A 122 1.55 -8.35 -1.74
CA THR A 122 1.94 -7.11 -2.43
C THR A 122 2.93 -6.31 -1.60
N GLN A 123 2.70 -6.17 -0.29
CA GLN A 123 3.58 -5.42 0.60
C GLN A 123 4.94 -6.11 0.77
N LEU A 124 4.96 -7.44 0.88
CA LEU A 124 6.20 -8.22 0.88
C LEU A 124 6.96 -8.03 -0.44
N GLY A 125 6.25 -8.04 -1.58
CA GLY A 125 6.84 -7.74 -2.89
C GLY A 125 7.50 -6.36 -2.95
N PHE A 126 6.82 -5.33 -2.45
CA PHE A 126 7.39 -3.98 -2.37
C PHE A 126 8.63 -3.94 -1.48
N CYS A 127 8.61 -4.59 -0.32
CA CYS A 127 9.79 -4.71 0.53
C CYS A 127 10.95 -5.37 -0.21
N CYS A 128 10.74 -6.52 -0.84
CA CYS A 128 11.76 -7.25 -1.59
C CYS A 128 12.42 -6.39 -2.68
N ILE A 129 11.62 -5.70 -3.50
CA ILE A 129 12.14 -4.82 -4.55
C ILE A 129 12.95 -3.68 -3.93
N TYR A 130 12.50 -3.13 -2.79
CA TYR A 130 13.23 -2.09 -2.08
C TYR A 130 14.61 -2.56 -1.61
N ILE A 131 14.70 -3.76 -1.02
CA ILE A 131 15.98 -4.33 -0.56
C ILE A 131 16.95 -4.48 -1.73
N VAL A 132 16.49 -5.10 -2.82
CA VAL A 132 17.31 -5.35 -4.01
C VAL A 132 17.79 -4.03 -4.60
N PHE A 133 16.89 -3.07 -4.76
CA PHE A 133 17.24 -1.77 -5.31
C PHE A 133 18.27 -1.02 -4.45
N ILE A 134 18.09 -0.94 -3.12
CA ILE A 134 19.09 -0.24 -2.30
C ILE A 134 20.43 -1.00 -2.33
N SER A 135 20.39 -2.34 -2.28
CA SER A 135 21.61 -3.15 -2.31
C SER A 135 22.40 -2.96 -3.60
N THR A 136 21.74 -2.90 -4.76
CA THR A 136 22.40 -2.65 -6.04
C THR A 136 22.99 -1.24 -6.13
N ASN A 137 22.27 -0.23 -5.65
CA ASN A 137 22.79 1.14 -5.63
C ASN A 137 23.98 1.28 -4.66
N MET A 138 23.90 0.67 -3.47
CA MET A 138 24.98 0.69 -2.49
C MET A 138 26.23 -0.02 -3.02
N LYS A 139 26.07 -1.15 -3.72
CA LYS A 139 27.18 -1.84 -4.38
C LYS A 139 27.87 -0.93 -5.39
N GLN A 140 27.13 -0.25 -6.27
CA GLN A 140 27.70 0.66 -7.26
C GLN A 140 28.54 1.78 -6.62
N ILE A 141 28.14 2.24 -5.43
CA ILE A 141 28.91 3.22 -4.66
C ILE A 141 30.21 2.59 -4.15
N PHE A 142 30.17 1.39 -3.54
CA PHE A 142 31.38 0.72 -3.04
C PHE A 142 32.38 0.38 -4.16
N ASP A 143 31.91 -0.10 -5.30
CA ASP A 143 32.75 -0.39 -6.47
C ASP A 143 33.47 0.89 -6.97
N ALA A 144 32.84 2.06 -6.85
CA ALA A 144 33.46 3.34 -7.24
C ALA A 144 34.56 3.84 -6.28
N TYR A 145 34.64 3.29 -5.06
CA TYR A 145 35.66 3.61 -4.06
C TYR A 145 36.77 2.54 -3.96
N GLU A 146 36.85 1.59 -4.92
CA GLU A 146 37.84 0.49 -4.97
C GLU A 146 37.86 -0.39 -3.71
N VAL A 147 36.73 -0.51 -3.00
CA VAL A 147 36.61 -1.41 -1.84
C VAL A 147 35.97 -2.72 -2.32
N ASP A 148 36.78 -3.76 -2.51
CA ASP A 148 36.34 -5.12 -2.85
C ASP A 148 35.59 -5.76 -1.67
N ILE A 149 34.28 -5.49 -1.55
CA ILE A 149 33.39 -6.19 -0.61
C ILE A 149 32.51 -7.16 -1.38
N ASP A 150 32.47 -8.41 -0.90
CA ASP A 150 31.62 -9.47 -1.45
C ASP A 150 30.14 -9.08 -1.44
N VAL A 151 29.46 -9.31 -2.57
CA VAL A 151 28.05 -8.92 -2.81
C VAL A 151 27.10 -9.54 -1.80
N HIS A 152 27.39 -10.75 -1.33
CA HIS A 152 26.56 -11.40 -0.33
C HIS A 152 26.68 -10.73 1.04
N LEU A 153 27.85 -10.17 1.38
CA LEU A 153 28.04 -9.39 2.60
C LEU A 153 27.25 -8.07 2.56
N VAL A 154 27.27 -7.36 1.42
CA VAL A 154 26.47 -6.14 1.22
C VAL A 154 24.97 -6.44 1.31
N MET A 155 24.50 -7.53 0.70
CA MET A 155 23.08 -7.94 0.81
C MET A 155 22.69 -8.29 2.25
N VAL A 156 23.54 -8.98 3.02
CA VAL A 156 23.27 -9.30 4.43
C VAL A 156 23.30 -8.05 5.31
N ILE A 157 24.27 -7.15 5.12
CA ILE A 157 24.36 -5.88 5.85
C ILE A 157 23.14 -4.99 5.57
N MET A 158 22.63 -4.99 4.34
CA MET A 158 21.42 -4.25 3.95
C MET A 158 20.13 -4.93 4.43
N PHE A 159 20.12 -6.25 4.60
CA PHE A 159 19.00 -6.99 5.14
C PHE A 159 18.78 -6.73 6.64
N VAL A 160 19.86 -6.52 7.40
CA VAL A 160 19.82 -6.22 8.85
C VAL A 160 18.99 -4.96 9.21
N PRO A 161 19.21 -3.76 8.64
CA PRO A 161 18.41 -2.57 8.95
C PRO A 161 16.96 -2.70 8.49
N ILE A 162 16.69 -3.50 7.45
CA ILE A 162 15.33 -3.74 6.94
C ILE A 162 14.58 -4.70 7.86
N LEU A 163 15.24 -5.76 8.34
CA LEU A 163 14.69 -6.63 9.40
C LEU A 163 14.50 -5.85 10.70
N LEU A 164 15.44 -5.00 11.10
CA LEU A 164 15.32 -4.15 12.29
C LEU A 164 14.15 -3.17 12.17
N THR A 165 13.93 -2.58 10.99
CA THR A 165 12.78 -1.70 10.72
C THR A 165 11.47 -2.49 10.75
N SER A 166 11.45 -3.72 10.23
CA SER A 166 10.31 -4.64 10.34
C SER A 166 10.07 -5.13 11.77
N LEU A 167 11.08 -5.10 12.65
CA LEU A 167 10.99 -5.48 14.06
C LEU A 167 10.44 -4.35 14.94
N ILE A 168 10.49 -3.09 14.48
CA ILE A 168 9.86 -1.95 15.14
C ILE A 168 8.34 -2.07 14.95
N THR A 169 7.72 -2.84 15.85
CA THR A 169 6.26 -2.98 15.96
C THR A 169 5.61 -1.76 16.62
N ASN A 170 6.42 -0.80 17.09
CA ASN A 170 5.96 0.44 17.73
C ASN A 170 5.87 1.59 16.70
N LEU A 171 4.80 1.57 15.88
CA LEU A 171 4.44 2.66 14.94
C LEU A 171 4.29 4.06 15.61
N LYS A 172 4.24 4.12 16.95
CA LYS A 172 4.02 5.34 17.74
C LYS A 172 5.13 6.39 17.56
N TRP A 173 6.33 5.99 17.12
CA TRP A 173 7.48 6.88 16.93
C TRP A 173 7.66 7.40 15.49
N LEU A 174 6.89 6.90 14.52
CA LEU A 174 6.95 7.35 13.12
C LEU A 174 5.93 8.46 12.78
N MET A 175 5.00 8.75 13.70
CA MET A 175 3.85 9.63 13.48
C MET A 175 4.07 11.17 13.51
N PRO A 176 5.24 11.77 13.81
CA PRO A 176 5.36 13.22 13.70
C PRO A 176 5.60 13.71 12.25
N VAL A 177 5.66 12.81 11.26
CA VAL A 177 5.98 13.13 9.84
C VAL A 177 4.95 12.55 8.86
N SER A 178 3.67 12.57 9.23
CA SER A 178 2.52 12.36 8.34
C SER A 178 1.53 13.49 8.56
#